data_AF-A0A2E8GS91-F1
#
_entry.id   AF-A0A2E8GS91-F1
#
_cell.length_a   1.000
_cell.length_b   1.000
_cell.length_c   1.000
_cell.angle_alpha   90.00
_cell.angle_beta   90.00
_cell.angle_gamma   90.00
#
_symmetry.space_group_name_H-M   'P 1'
#
loop_
_entity.id
_entity.type
_entity.pdbx_description
1 polymer ?
#
loop_
_entity_poly.entity_id
_entity_poly.type
_entity_poly.pdbx_seq_one_letter_code
_entity_poly.pdbx_strand_id
1 'polypeptide(L)'
;MCCAASSEVTDETLDLEPIRDVCLTGPGHYLGHEQTLSRMQTDYLYPEVGDRESVNNWLDQGSMDMTEQARTRTILANHYPGHISQEIDEQIRREFPVEPPRERMDKAELSVGTPSPPTL
;
A
#
# COMPACT_ATOMS: atom_id res chain seq x y z
N MET A 1 -4.93 6.09 12.80
CA MET A 1 -5.08 4.70 12.36
C MET A 1 -5.57 3.91 13.56
N CYS A 2 -6.87 3.58 13.61
CA CYS A 2 -7.40 2.76 14.70
C CYS A 2 -7.14 1.30 14.36
N CYS A 3 -6.52 0.53 15.27
CA CYS A 3 -6.50 -0.93 15.21
C CYS A 3 -7.95 -1.41 15.35
N ALA A 4 -8.67 -1.50 14.23
CA ALA A 4 -10.11 -1.76 14.22
C ALA A 4 -10.44 -3.27 14.31
N ALA A 5 -9.44 -4.13 14.12
CA ALA A 5 -9.57 -5.56 14.31
C ALA A 5 -9.22 -5.93 15.75
N SER A 6 -10.21 -6.41 16.50
CA SER A 6 -9.98 -7.13 17.75
C SER A 6 -9.23 -8.43 17.46
N SER A 7 -8.30 -8.83 18.32
CA SER A 7 -7.66 -10.14 18.23
C SER A 7 -8.72 -11.23 18.42
N GLU A 8 -8.76 -12.20 17.51
CA GLU A 8 -9.56 -13.41 17.70
C GLU A 8 -8.98 -14.21 18.88
N VAL A 9 -9.84 -14.72 19.77
CA VAL A 9 -9.43 -15.52 20.93
C VAL A 9 -9.97 -16.94 20.77
N THR A 10 -9.10 -17.81 20.29
CA THR A 10 -9.26 -19.26 20.16
C THR A 10 -8.09 -19.99 20.81
N ASP A 11 -8.23 -21.29 21.07
CA ASP A 11 -7.16 -22.12 21.64
C ASP A 11 -5.91 -22.06 20.77
N GLU A 12 -6.11 -22.01 19.45
CA GLU A 12 -5.04 -21.86 18.47
C GLU A 12 -4.34 -20.52 18.63
N THR A 13 -5.05 -19.38 18.73
CA THR A 13 -4.42 -18.04 18.89
C THR A 13 -3.75 -17.82 20.24
N LEU A 14 -4.02 -18.67 21.23
CA LEU A 14 -3.37 -18.61 22.54
C LEU A 14 -1.97 -19.24 22.54
N ASP A 15 -1.63 -20.03 21.50
CA ASP A 15 -0.29 -20.57 21.24
C ASP A 15 0.36 -21.34 22.43
N LEU A 16 -0.44 -21.95 23.31
CA LEU A 16 0.09 -22.55 24.55
C LEU A 16 1.03 -23.74 24.32
N GLU A 17 0.73 -24.59 23.33
CA GLU A 17 1.60 -25.73 22.96
C GLU A 17 2.92 -25.28 22.30
N PRO A 18 2.92 -24.37 21.31
CA PRO A 18 4.16 -23.77 20.80
C PRO A 18 5.03 -23.13 21.89
N ILE A 19 4.43 -22.43 22.85
CA ILE A 19 5.15 -21.83 23.97
C ILE A 19 5.84 -22.91 24.80
N ARG A 20 5.15 -24.02 25.09
CA ARG A 20 5.73 -25.15 25.83
C ARG A 20 6.86 -25.80 25.05
N ASP A 21 6.65 -26.09 23.77
CA ASP A 21 7.63 -26.77 22.94
C ASP A 21 8.92 -25.97 22.81
N VAL A 22 8.83 -24.68 22.47
CA VAL A 22 9.99 -23.80 22.32
C VAL A 22 10.75 -23.58 23.64
N CYS A 23 10.05 -23.50 24.78
CA CYS A 23 10.67 -23.21 26.08
C CYS A 23 11.25 -24.43 26.78
N LEU A 24 10.68 -25.63 26.59
CA LEU A 24 11.08 -26.84 27.31
C LEU A 24 11.99 -27.75 26.48
N THR A 25 11.80 -27.78 25.16
CA THR A 25 12.43 -28.79 24.29
C THR A 25 13.13 -28.16 23.08
N GLY A 26 12.72 -26.96 22.68
CA GLY A 26 13.07 -26.33 21.42
C GLY A 26 14.28 -25.39 21.45
N PRO A 27 14.54 -24.70 20.31
CA PRO A 27 15.74 -23.88 20.09
C PRO A 27 15.73 -22.52 20.79
N GLY A 28 14.70 -22.22 21.60
CA GLY A 28 14.55 -20.94 22.29
C GLY A 28 14.08 -19.76 21.41
N HIS A 29 13.65 -20.01 20.17
CA HIS A 29 13.07 -19.00 19.29
C HIS A 29 11.87 -19.54 18.48
N TYR A 30 10.92 -18.67 18.15
CA TYR A 30 9.66 -19.06 17.49
C TYR A 30 9.72 -18.98 15.95
N LEU A 31 10.71 -18.28 15.37
CA LEU A 31 10.77 -18.05 13.91
C LEU A 31 10.79 -19.32 13.04
N GLY A 32 11.27 -20.44 13.58
CA GLY A 32 11.31 -21.73 12.88
C GLY A 32 10.15 -22.66 13.20
N HIS A 33 9.25 -22.26 14.11
CA HIS A 33 8.12 -23.09 14.51
C HIS A 33 7.03 -23.06 13.43
N GLU A 34 6.46 -24.22 13.11
CA GLU A 34 5.46 -24.39 12.04
C GLU A 34 4.29 -23.40 12.17
N GLN A 35 3.78 -23.23 13.39
CA GLN A 35 2.70 -22.27 13.69
C GLN A 35 3.08 -20.81 13.44
N THR A 36 4.33 -20.42 13.68
CA THR A 36 4.78 -19.06 13.38
C THR A 36 4.86 -18.84 11.88
N LEU A 37 5.36 -19.83 11.13
CA LEU A 37 5.43 -19.77 9.68
C LEU A 37 4.04 -19.70 9.03
N SER A 38 3.06 -20.44 9.54
CA SER A 38 1.69 -20.43 9.00
C SER A 38 0.98 -19.10 9.24
N ARG A 39 1.28 -18.41 10.35
CA ARG A 39 0.66 -17.12 10.74
C ARG A 39 1.39 -15.88 10.25
N MET A 40 2.65 -16.02 9.84
CA MET A 40 3.49 -14.90 9.40
C MET A 40 2.87 -14.03 8.30
N GLN A 41 1.99 -14.60 7.47
CA GLN A 41 1.35 -13.89 6.36
C GLN A 41 -0.09 -13.44 6.67
N THR A 42 -0.73 -14.00 7.69
CA THR A 42 -2.13 -13.70 8.05
C THR A 42 -2.23 -12.62 9.12
N ASP A 43 -1.35 -12.67 10.11
CA ASP A 43 -1.50 -11.88 11.34
C ASP A 43 -0.71 -10.56 11.29
N TYR A 44 0.16 -10.41 10.29
CA TYR A 44 1.04 -9.24 10.14
C TYR A 44 0.63 -8.37 8.97
N LEU A 45 0.29 -7.12 9.28
CA LEU A 45 0.16 -6.07 8.28
C LEU A 45 1.53 -5.42 8.03
N TYR A 46 2.05 -5.57 6.82
CA TYR A 46 3.23 -4.83 6.36
C TYR A 46 2.78 -3.53 5.70
N PRO A 47 3.09 -2.35 6.26
CA PRO A 47 2.68 -1.07 5.69
C PRO A 47 3.41 -0.81 4.37
N GLU A 48 2.69 -0.34 3.34
CA GLU A 48 3.28 -0.05 2.03
C GLU A 48 4.32 1.08 2.02
N VAL A 49 4.26 1.99 3.01
CA VAL A 49 5.08 3.21 3.09
C VAL A 49 5.97 3.21 4.36
N GLY A 50 5.91 2.17 5.18
CA GLY A 50 6.72 2.10 6.40
C GLY A 50 8.05 1.43 6.10
N ASP A 51 9.12 2.22 6.00
CA ASP A 51 10.48 1.69 5.88
C ASP A 51 10.94 1.06 7.22
N ARG A 52 11.42 -0.17 7.16
CA ARG A 52 11.91 -0.97 8.29
C ARG A 52 13.36 -1.42 8.09
N GLU A 53 14.04 -0.88 7.09
CA GLU A 53 15.44 -1.13 6.82
C GLU A 53 16.32 -0.65 7.97
N SER A 54 17.55 -1.19 8.02
CA SER A 54 18.54 -0.68 8.96
C SER A 54 18.87 0.78 8.65
N VAL A 55 19.26 1.55 9.66
CA VAL A 55 19.61 2.97 9.49
C VAL A 55 20.66 3.19 8.40
N ASN A 56 21.67 2.31 8.32
CA ASN A 56 22.69 2.41 7.28
C ASN A 56 22.10 2.21 5.87
N ASN A 57 21.25 1.20 5.69
CA ASN A 57 20.57 0.97 4.40
C ASN A 57 19.66 2.15 4.02
N TRP A 58 18.94 2.73 4.98
CA TRP A 58 18.10 3.90 4.75
C TRP A 58 18.92 5.14 4.36
N LEU A 59 20.09 5.33 4.98
CA LEU A 59 21.03 6.38 4.60
C LEU A 59 21.54 6.17 3.17
N ASP A 60 21.94 4.94 2.82
CA ASP A 60 22.43 4.58 1.47
C ASP A 60 21.34 4.72 0.39
N GLN A 61 20.06 4.54 0.75
CA GLN A 61 18.90 4.73 -0.12
C GLN A 61 18.47 6.20 -0.26
N GLY A 62 19.21 7.14 0.33
CA GLY A 62 18.98 8.57 0.16
C GLY A 62 18.15 9.23 1.25
N SER A 63 17.94 8.55 2.39
CA SER A 63 17.34 9.14 3.59
C SER A 63 15.96 9.75 3.38
N MET A 64 15.15 9.15 2.50
CA MET A 64 13.85 9.70 2.13
C MET A 64 12.89 9.72 3.33
N ASP A 65 12.13 10.80 3.43
CA ASP A 65 11.04 10.93 4.40
C ASP A 65 9.80 10.15 3.92
N MET A 66 8.96 9.75 4.87
CA MET A 66 7.72 9.02 4.61
C MET A 66 6.77 9.80 3.69
N THR A 67 6.80 11.14 3.76
CA THR A 67 6.00 12.00 2.89
C THR A 67 6.48 11.98 1.43
N GLU A 68 7.77 11.78 1.21
CA GLU A 68 8.38 11.68 -0.11
C GLU A 68 8.10 10.32 -0.75
N GLN A 69 8.07 9.27 0.07
CA GLN A 69 7.73 7.91 -0.36
C GLN A 69 6.23 7.72 -0.63
N ALA A 70 5.37 8.61 -0.12
CA ALA A 70 3.93 8.50 -0.29
C ALA A 70 3.50 8.45 -1.77
N ARG A 71 2.70 7.44 -2.13
CA ARG A 71 2.28 7.14 -3.52
C ARG A 71 1.27 8.13 -4.11
N THR A 72 0.96 9.23 -3.43
CA THR A 72 -0.09 10.20 -3.82
C THR A 72 0.09 10.70 -5.25
N ARG A 73 1.31 11.08 -5.64
CA ARG A 73 1.59 11.59 -6.99
C ARG A 73 1.31 10.54 -8.07
N THR A 74 1.72 9.30 -7.84
CA THR A 74 1.51 8.18 -8.77
C THR A 74 0.03 7.84 -8.90
N ILE A 75 -0.72 7.86 -7.79
CA ILE A 75 -2.17 7.58 -7.81
C ILE A 75 -2.90 8.68 -8.58
N LEU A 76 -2.63 9.96 -8.28
CA LEU A 76 -3.27 11.09 -8.97
C LEU A 76 -2.94 11.15 -10.47
N ALA A 77 -1.78 10.63 -10.88
CA ALA A 77 -1.39 10.59 -12.29
C ALA A 77 -2.06 9.45 -13.08
N ASN A 78 -2.49 8.36 -12.42
CA ASN A 78 -2.91 7.13 -13.12
C ASN A 78 -4.34 6.68 -12.80
N HIS A 79 -4.97 7.24 -11.77
CA HIS A 79 -6.28 6.84 -11.31
C HIS A 79 -7.36 7.82 -11.78
N TYR A 80 -8.17 7.37 -12.74
CA TYR A 80 -9.31 8.10 -13.26
C TYR A 80 -10.61 7.37 -12.91
N PRO A 81 -11.51 7.97 -12.10
CA PRO A 81 -12.76 7.32 -11.70
C PRO A 81 -13.71 7.11 -12.88
N GLY A 82 -14.18 5.88 -13.08
CA GLY A 82 -15.12 5.51 -14.16
C GLY A 82 -16.48 4.99 -13.68
N HIS A 83 -16.87 5.29 -12.44
CA HIS A 83 -18.10 4.75 -11.83
C HIS A 83 -19.38 5.54 -12.16
N ILE A 84 -19.25 6.71 -12.77
CA ILE A 84 -20.37 7.59 -13.16
C ILE A 84 -20.55 7.48 -14.68
N SER A 85 -21.80 7.37 -15.16
CA SER A 85 -22.08 7.37 -16.59
C SER A 85 -21.76 8.73 -17.22
N GLN A 86 -21.41 8.73 -18.51
CA GLN A 86 -21.09 9.97 -19.22
C GLN A 86 -22.23 11.00 -19.15
N GLU A 87 -23.48 10.55 -19.24
CA GLU A 87 -24.67 11.40 -19.22
C GLU A 87 -24.83 12.14 -17.88
N ILE A 88 -24.55 11.45 -16.76
CA ILE A 88 -24.64 12.02 -15.42
C ILE A 88 -23.48 13.00 -15.18
N ASP A 89 -22.27 12.66 -15.62
CA ASP A 89 -21.11 13.58 -15.53
C ASP A 89 -21.35 14.87 -16.31
N GLU A 90 -21.93 14.78 -17.52
CA GLU A 90 -22.28 15.96 -18.32
C GLU A 90 -23.34 16.83 -17.65
N GLN A 91 -24.34 16.23 -17.02
CA GLN A 91 -25.35 16.98 -16.27
C GLN A 91 -24.73 17.71 -15.07
N ILE A 92 -23.89 17.03 -14.28
CA ILE A 92 -23.21 17.61 -13.12
C ILE A 92 -22.33 18.80 -13.53
N ARG A 93 -21.57 18.67 -14.64
CA ARG A 93 -20.70 19.74 -15.15
C ARG A 93 -21.46 20.95 -15.70
N ARG A 94 -22.72 20.79 -16.09
CA ARG A 94 -23.59 21.92 -16.49
C ARG A 94 -24.10 22.69 -15.27
N GLU A 95 -24.36 22.00 -14.17
CA GLU A 95 -24.93 22.58 -12.95
C GLU A 95 -23.84 23.16 -12.02
N PHE A 96 -22.62 22.61 -12.05
CA PHE A 96 -21.54 22.98 -11.14
C PHE A 96 -20.22 23.30 -11.85
N PRO A 97 -19.41 24.25 -11.33
CA PRO A 97 -18.09 24.53 -11.87
C PRO A 97 -17.09 23.42 -11.48
N VAL A 98 -16.98 22.41 -12.33
CA VAL A 98 -16.03 21.30 -12.16
C VAL A 98 -14.70 21.67 -12.84
N GLU A 99 -13.65 21.88 -12.06
CA GLU A 99 -12.36 22.37 -12.57
C GLU A 99 -11.53 21.39 -13.40
N PRO A 100 -11.39 20.07 -13.09
CA PRO A 100 -10.63 19.19 -13.95
C PRO A 100 -11.40 18.96 -15.26
N PRO A 101 -10.86 19.38 -16.42
CA PRO A 101 -11.51 19.19 -17.70
C PRO A 101 -11.49 17.70 -18.07
N ARG A 102 -12.50 17.24 -18.82
CA ARG A 102 -12.76 15.81 -19.02
C ARG A 102 -11.60 15.10 -19.73
N GLU A 103 -10.90 15.81 -20.62
CA GLU A 103 -9.75 15.31 -21.37
C GLU A 103 -8.60 14.90 -20.45
N ARG A 104 -8.48 15.53 -19.27
CA ARG A 104 -7.47 15.16 -18.26
C ARG A 104 -7.88 13.99 -17.39
N MET A 105 -9.10 13.47 -17.58
CA MET A 105 -9.69 12.37 -16.79
C MET A 105 -9.80 11.08 -17.62
N ASP A 106 -9.28 11.04 -18.85
CA ASP A 106 -9.29 9.86 -19.70
C ASP A 106 -7.89 9.27 -19.86
N LYS A 107 -7.77 7.96 -19.61
CA LYS A 107 -6.50 7.20 -19.69
C LYS A 107 -5.93 7.12 -21.12
N ALA A 108 -6.73 7.46 -22.14
CA ALA A 108 -6.42 7.22 -23.55
C ALA A 108 -5.39 8.18 -24.16
N GLU A 109 -5.29 9.43 -23.69
CA GLU A 109 -4.46 10.45 -24.37
C GLU A 109 -3.01 10.58 -23.87
N LEU A 110 -2.66 9.98 -22.72
CA LEU A 110 -1.29 10.09 -22.18
C LEU A 110 -0.24 9.25 -22.94
N SER A 111 -0.61 8.57 -24.03
CA SER A 111 0.28 7.72 -24.84
C SER A 111 0.80 8.38 -26.11
N VAL A 112 0.37 9.60 -26.45
CA VAL A 112 0.82 10.31 -27.67
C VAL A 112 1.64 11.54 -27.28
N GLY A 113 2.93 11.31 -27.05
CA GLY A 113 3.83 12.42 -26.71
C GLY A 113 5.27 11.98 -26.50
N THR A 114 5.89 11.35 -27.49
CA THR A 114 7.35 11.29 -27.54
C THR A 114 7.87 12.72 -27.77
N PRO A 115 8.73 13.29 -26.90
CA PRO A 115 9.31 14.59 -27.18
C PRO A 115 10.30 14.45 -28.36
N SER A 116 10.02 15.16 -29.45
CA SER A 116 10.94 15.34 -30.57
C SER A 116 12.17 16.15 -30.11
N PRO A 117 13.40 15.79 -30.49
CA PRO A 117 14.59 16.51 -30.04
C PRO A 117 14.64 17.93 -30.61
N PRO A 118 15.26 18.89 -29.90
CA PRO A 118 15.41 20.26 -30.39
C PRO A 118 16.41 20.28 -31.55
N THR A 119 15.95 20.73 -32.72
CA THR A 119 16.84 21.11 -33.83
C THR A 119 17.47 22.46 -33.51
N LEU A 120 18.79 22.55 -33.70
CA LEU A 120 19.62 23.76 -33.63
C LEU A 120 19.07 24.92 -34.48
#